data_AF-A0A2V9UDI1-F1
#
_entry.id   AF-A0A2V9UDI1-F1
#
_cell.length_a   1.000
_cell.length_b   1.000
_cell.length_c   1.000
_cell.angle_alpha   90.00
_cell.angle_beta   90.00
_cell.angle_gamma   90.00
#
_symmetry.space_group_name_H-M   'P 1'
#
loop_
_entity.id
_entity.type
_entity.pdbx_description
1 polymer ?
#
loop_
_entity_poly.entity_id
_entity_poly.type
_entity_poly.pdbx_seq_one_letter_code
_entity_poly.pdbx_strand_id
1 'polypeptide(L)'
;FHWQWSDNEIKMAKDMQETFRSIVEAAGGIYTTKASPDAPRPYGIADGGVIIHELGTARMGTNPKTSVLNKYCQAHDVKNLFVADAAPFVTNPDKNPTLTIMALSWRTSDYLLDQAKKGNL
;
A
#
# COMPACT_ATOMS: atom_id res chain seq x y z
N PHE A 1 0.80 1.90 16.59
CA PHE A 1 1.09 2.60 15.32
C PHE A 1 0.79 4.08 15.50
N HIS A 2 1.63 4.98 14.96
CA HIS A 2 1.31 6.41 14.88
C HIS A 2 0.66 6.68 13.53
N TRP A 3 -0.67 6.62 13.49
CA TRP A 3 -1.45 6.67 12.25
C TRP A 3 -2.85 7.19 12.55
N GLN A 4 -3.44 7.87 11.57
CA GLN A 4 -4.83 8.32 11.56
C GLN A 4 -5.29 8.49 10.10
N TRP A 5 -6.59 8.38 9.86
CA TRP A 5 -7.17 8.80 8.58
C TRP A 5 -7.01 10.31 8.37
N SER A 6 -6.67 10.73 7.15
CA SER A 6 -6.77 12.13 6.77
C SER A 6 -8.14 12.45 6.19
N ASP A 7 -8.44 13.73 6.03
CA ASP A 7 -9.66 14.20 5.36
C ASP A 7 -9.85 13.58 3.96
N ASN A 8 -8.75 13.28 3.27
CA ASN A 8 -8.80 12.69 1.93
C ASN A 8 -9.38 11.27 1.98
N GLU A 9 -8.93 10.42 2.91
CA GLU A 9 -9.46 9.06 3.04
C GLU A 9 -10.93 9.05 3.47
N ILE A 10 -11.35 9.99 4.32
CA ILE A 10 -12.77 10.15 4.67
C ILE A 10 -13.61 10.55 3.46
N LYS A 11 -13.10 11.48 2.62
CA LYS A 11 -13.78 11.87 1.37
C LYS A 11 -13.85 10.71 0.36
N MET A 12 -12.79 9.91 0.23
CA MET A 12 -12.81 8.70 -0.60
C MET A 12 -13.85 7.68 -0.09
N ALA A 13 -13.98 7.50 1.23
CA ALA A 13 -15.01 6.64 1.79
C ALA A 13 -16.44 7.15 1.50
N LYS A 14 -16.67 8.46 1.57
CA LYS A 14 -17.93 9.08 1.16
C LYS A 14 -18.24 8.78 -0.31
N ASP A 15 -17.30 9.10 -1.19
CA ASP A 15 -17.44 8.93 -2.64
C ASP A 15 -17.72 7.47 -3.01
N MET A 16 -17.03 6.54 -2.35
CA MET A 16 -17.29 5.11 -2.45
C MET A 16 -18.75 4.76 -2.12
N GLN A 17 -19.28 5.24 -0.97
CA GLN A 17 -20.67 4.96 -0.58
C GLN A 17 -21.68 5.54 -1.58
N GLU A 18 -21.45 6.75 -2.10
CA GLU A 18 -22.32 7.41 -3.09
C GLU A 18 -22.28 6.68 -4.45
N THR A 19 -21.10 6.22 -4.85
CA THR A 19 -20.90 5.42 -6.06
C THR A 19 -21.61 4.06 -5.96
N PHE A 20 -21.43 3.34 -4.85
CA PHE A 20 -22.11 2.06 -4.64
C PHE A 20 -23.62 2.21 -4.58
N ARG A 21 -24.15 3.27 -3.94
CA ARG A 21 -25.59 3.57 -3.98
C ARG A 21 -26.08 3.71 -5.41
N SER A 22 -25.40 4.54 -6.20
CA SER A 22 -25.77 4.82 -7.59
C SER A 22 -25.78 3.54 -8.44
N ILE A 23 -24.77 2.68 -8.28
CA ILE A 23 -24.69 1.38 -8.98
C ILE A 23 -25.84 0.46 -8.56
N VAL A 24 -26.10 0.32 -7.27
CA VAL A 24 -27.15 -0.56 -6.74
C VAL A 24 -28.54 -0.11 -7.20
N GLU A 25 -28.85 1.17 -7.09
CA GLU A 25 -30.14 1.73 -7.48
C GLU A 25 -30.36 1.67 -9.00
N ALA A 26 -29.33 1.95 -9.81
CA ALA A 26 -29.40 1.81 -11.25
C ALA A 26 -29.65 0.35 -11.69
N ALA A 27 -29.18 -0.63 -10.91
CA ALA A 27 -29.46 -2.04 -11.13
C ALA A 27 -30.86 -2.48 -10.63
N GLY A 28 -31.69 -1.57 -10.12
CA GLY A 28 -33.01 -1.86 -9.54
C GLY A 28 -32.96 -2.43 -8.12
N GLY A 29 -31.79 -2.38 -7.47
CA GLY A 29 -31.60 -2.81 -6.09
C GLY A 29 -31.94 -1.73 -5.08
N ILE A 30 -31.98 -2.12 -3.80
CA ILE A 30 -32.17 -1.21 -2.66
C ILE A 30 -30.83 -1.09 -1.93
N TYR A 31 -30.35 0.14 -1.77
CA TYR A 31 -29.12 0.42 -1.05
C TYR A 31 -29.36 0.45 0.48
N THR A 32 -28.74 -0.47 1.24
CA THR A 32 -29.06 -0.69 2.67
C THR A 32 -27.91 -0.39 3.65
N THR A 33 -26.98 0.51 3.29
CA THR A 33 -25.85 0.83 4.19
C THR A 33 -26.31 1.42 5.53
N LYS A 34 -25.57 1.14 6.60
CA LYS A 34 -25.71 1.81 7.91
C LYS A 34 -24.63 2.87 8.14
N ALA A 35 -23.76 3.08 7.15
CA ALA A 35 -22.72 4.08 7.22
C ALA A 35 -23.32 5.49 7.33
N SER A 36 -22.80 6.30 8.26
CA SER A 36 -23.22 7.68 8.50
C SER A 36 -21.99 8.57 8.64
N PRO A 37 -22.03 9.85 8.23
CA PRO A 37 -20.97 10.82 8.51
C PRO A 37 -20.71 11.01 10.00
N ASP A 38 -21.75 10.92 10.84
CA ASP A 38 -21.67 11.21 12.28
C ASP A 38 -21.37 9.96 13.13
N ALA A 39 -21.14 8.82 12.49
CA ALA A 39 -20.74 7.59 13.19
C ALA A 39 -19.28 7.65 13.66
N PRO A 40 -18.87 6.85 14.67
CA PRO A 40 -17.46 6.73 15.06
C PRO A 40 -16.53 6.34 13.91
N ARG A 41 -17.09 5.68 12.88
CA ARG A 41 -16.45 5.38 11.59
C ARG A 41 -17.21 6.12 10.48
N PRO A 42 -16.84 7.37 10.17
CA PRO A 42 -17.51 8.17 9.15
C PRO A 42 -17.57 7.42 7.81
N TYR A 43 -18.75 7.35 7.22
CA TYR A 43 -19.00 6.63 5.96
C TYR A 43 -18.57 5.15 5.97
N GLY A 44 -18.47 4.55 7.17
CA GLY A 44 -18.13 3.14 7.33
C GLY A 44 -16.66 2.80 7.06
N ILE A 45 -15.76 3.79 7.03
CA ILE A 45 -14.33 3.53 6.87
C ILE A 45 -13.81 2.69 8.04
N ALA A 46 -13.11 1.59 7.74
CA ALA A 46 -12.63 0.66 8.75
C ALA A 46 -11.48 1.28 9.58
N ASP A 47 -11.24 0.71 10.76
CA ASP A 47 -10.06 1.07 11.55
C ASP A 47 -8.78 0.60 10.84
N GLY A 48 -7.66 1.25 11.13
CA GLY A 48 -6.35 0.87 10.59
C GLY A 48 -6.00 -0.58 10.92
N GLY A 49 -5.47 -1.30 9.94
CA GLY A 49 -5.02 -2.69 10.06
C GLY A 49 -6.12 -3.76 9.94
N VAL A 50 -7.40 -3.38 9.88
CA VAL A 50 -8.50 -4.35 9.67
C VAL A 50 -8.39 -5.09 8.34
N ILE A 51 -7.84 -4.42 7.31
CA ILE A 51 -7.71 -4.98 5.96
C ILE A 51 -6.34 -5.62 5.66
N ILE A 52 -5.47 -5.79 6.68
CA ILE A 52 -4.21 -6.57 6.61
C ILE A 52 -3.24 -6.21 5.45
N HIS A 53 -3.21 -4.94 5.04
CA HIS A 53 -2.38 -4.42 3.94
C HIS A 53 -1.37 -3.37 4.41
N GLU A 54 -0.70 -3.59 5.55
CA GLU A 54 0.35 -2.71 6.06
C GLU A 54 1.60 -2.77 5.17
N LEU A 55 2.16 -1.60 4.83
CA LEU A 55 3.24 -1.48 3.85
C LEU A 55 4.09 -0.22 4.07
N GLY A 56 5.24 -0.15 3.38
CA GLY A 56 6.05 1.07 3.29
C GLY A 56 6.97 1.38 4.47
N THR A 57 7.14 0.46 5.42
CA THR A 57 7.98 0.64 6.62
C THR A 57 9.48 0.75 6.33
N ALA A 58 9.93 0.28 5.16
CA ALA A 58 11.31 0.42 4.66
C ALA A 58 11.28 0.89 3.20
N ARG A 59 10.58 2.00 2.93
CA ARG A 59 10.28 2.46 1.57
C ARG A 59 11.51 2.58 0.66
N MET A 60 11.32 2.26 -0.61
CA MET A 60 12.26 2.58 -1.67
C MET A 60 12.36 4.10 -1.91
N GLY A 61 13.49 4.53 -2.46
CA GLY A 61 13.70 5.88 -2.96
C GLY A 61 15.09 6.06 -3.55
N THR A 62 15.33 7.23 -4.14
CA THR A 62 16.62 7.58 -4.75
C THR A 62 17.58 8.30 -3.81
N ASN A 63 17.07 8.78 -2.66
CA ASN A 63 17.86 9.52 -1.69
C ASN A 63 17.99 8.71 -0.38
N PRO A 64 19.20 8.29 0.03
CA PRO A 64 19.43 7.53 1.25
C PRO A 64 19.05 8.30 2.53
N LYS A 65 18.99 9.64 2.48
CA LYS A 65 18.54 10.45 3.62
C LYS A 65 17.03 10.39 3.86
N THR A 66 16.25 9.91 2.89
CA THR A 66 14.78 9.91 2.95
C THR A 66 14.16 8.55 2.63
N SER A 67 14.96 7.54 2.31
CA SER A 67 14.51 6.17 1.98
C SER A 67 15.52 5.16 2.48
N VAL A 68 15.03 3.98 2.87
CA VAL A 68 15.87 2.91 3.42
C VAL A 68 16.51 2.10 2.28
N LEU A 69 15.76 1.93 1.20
CA LEU A 69 16.13 1.07 0.08
C LEU A 69 16.24 1.88 -1.22
N ASN A 70 17.09 1.42 -2.14
CA ASN A 70 17.10 1.92 -3.51
C ASN A 70 15.95 1.30 -4.33
N LYS A 71 15.89 1.62 -5.63
CA LYS A 71 14.83 1.15 -6.54
C LYS A 71 14.77 -0.38 -6.75
N TYR A 72 15.75 -1.14 -6.28
CA TYR A 72 15.80 -2.60 -6.35
C TYR A 72 15.53 -3.28 -5.00
N CYS A 73 15.02 -2.53 -4.02
CA CYS A 73 14.81 -2.99 -2.65
C CYS A 73 16.12 -3.39 -1.94
N GLN A 74 17.27 -2.87 -2.39
CA GLN A 74 18.57 -3.03 -1.75
C GLN A 74 18.79 -1.90 -0.73
N ALA A 75 19.31 -2.20 0.46
CA ALA A 75 19.66 -1.16 1.42
C ALA A 75 20.73 -0.22 0.87
N HIS A 76 20.58 1.08 1.11
CA HIS A 76 21.59 2.06 0.68
C HIS A 76 22.92 1.87 1.42
N ASP A 77 22.87 1.48 2.70
CA ASP A 77 24.04 1.43 3.58
C ASP A 77 24.78 0.07 3.53
N VAL A 78 24.13 -0.99 3.04
CA VAL A 78 24.66 -2.36 3.07
C VAL A 78 24.44 -3.04 1.72
N LYS A 79 25.53 -3.27 0.98
CA LYS A 79 25.48 -3.75 -0.41
C LYS A 79 24.80 -5.12 -0.56
N ASN A 80 24.98 -6.03 0.38
CA ASN A 80 24.43 -7.38 0.30
C ASN A 80 23.10 -7.56 1.08
N LEU A 81 22.44 -6.47 1.49
CA LEU A 81 21.16 -6.51 2.19
C LEU A 81 20.00 -6.08 1.29
N PHE A 82 18.98 -6.93 1.20
CA PHE A 82 17.78 -6.72 0.37
C PHE A 82 16.51 -7.03 1.16
N VAL A 83 15.41 -6.38 0.81
CA VAL A 83 14.09 -6.58 1.43
C VAL A 83 13.07 -6.98 0.36
N ALA A 84 12.42 -8.12 0.52
CA ALA A 84 11.53 -8.71 -0.47
C ALA A 84 10.13 -9.00 0.12
N ASP A 85 9.44 -7.95 0.54
CA ASP A 85 8.10 -7.98 1.15
C ASP A 85 7.30 -6.70 0.81
N ALA A 86 6.35 -6.29 1.68
CA ALA A 86 5.55 -5.07 1.51
C ALA A 86 6.23 -3.78 2.01
N ALA A 87 7.32 -3.88 2.79
CA ALA A 87 8.03 -2.73 3.34
C ALA A 87 8.62 -1.77 2.28
N PRO A 88 9.07 -2.20 1.08
CA PRO A 88 9.61 -1.32 0.06
C PRO A 88 8.60 -0.38 -0.62
N PHE A 89 7.29 -0.56 -0.42
CA PHE A 89 6.27 0.25 -1.08
C PHE A 89 6.40 1.73 -0.73
N VAL A 90 6.13 2.60 -1.70
CA VAL A 90 6.16 4.07 -1.52
C VAL A 90 4.75 4.64 -1.33
N THR A 91 3.74 3.93 -1.84
CA THR A 91 2.32 4.28 -1.74
C THR A 91 1.49 3.03 -1.51
N ASN A 92 0.30 3.18 -0.93
CA ASN A 92 -0.69 2.11 -0.93
C ASN A 92 -1.18 1.84 -2.37
N PRO A 93 -1.30 0.57 -2.79
CA PRO A 93 -1.95 0.22 -4.05
C PRO A 93 -3.48 0.30 -3.91
N ASP A 94 -4.17 0.50 -5.04
CA ASP A 94 -5.64 0.46 -5.11
C ASP A 94 -6.22 -0.94 -4.79
N LYS A 95 -5.46 -2.00 -5.10
CA LYS A 95 -5.83 -3.41 -4.89
C LYS A 95 -4.85 -4.13 -3.98
N ASN A 96 -5.20 -5.36 -3.59
CA ASN A 96 -4.41 -6.21 -2.71
C ASN A 96 -2.93 -6.26 -3.14
N PRO A 97 -1.98 -6.04 -2.22
CA PRO A 97 -0.58 -5.79 -2.57
C PRO A 97 0.18 -7.05 -3.00
N THR A 98 -0.35 -8.25 -2.77
CA THR A 98 0.36 -9.53 -2.95
C THR A 98 1.01 -9.69 -4.33
N LEU A 99 0.29 -9.37 -5.41
CA LEU A 99 0.85 -9.46 -6.77
C LEU A 99 2.01 -8.49 -6.97
N THR A 100 1.88 -7.26 -6.45
CA THR A 100 2.94 -6.25 -6.50
C THR A 100 4.14 -6.66 -5.63
N ILE A 101 3.91 -7.28 -4.46
CA ILE A 101 4.98 -7.86 -3.63
C ILE A 101 5.74 -8.91 -4.44
N MET A 102 5.05 -9.87 -5.06
CA MET A 102 5.70 -10.90 -5.88
C MET A 102 6.49 -10.29 -7.05
N ALA A 103 5.94 -9.28 -7.72
CA ALA A 103 6.63 -8.60 -8.82
C ALA A 103 7.90 -7.86 -8.34
N LEU A 104 7.84 -7.18 -7.19
CA LEU A 104 9.00 -6.51 -6.60
C LEU A 104 10.05 -7.54 -6.15
N SER A 105 9.63 -8.60 -5.47
CA SER A 105 10.53 -9.68 -5.03
C SER A 105 11.25 -10.32 -6.20
N TRP A 106 10.56 -10.61 -7.31
CA TRP A 106 11.20 -11.12 -8.52
C TRP A 106 12.26 -10.14 -9.04
N ARG A 107 11.90 -8.87 -9.26
CA ARG A 107 12.83 -7.85 -9.76
C ARG A 107 14.07 -7.70 -8.86
N THR A 108 13.85 -7.75 -7.54
CA THR A 108 14.93 -7.70 -6.54
C THR A 108 15.83 -8.93 -6.65
N SER A 109 15.28 -10.13 -6.81
CA SER A 109 16.06 -11.35 -7.01
C SER A 109 16.89 -11.32 -8.29
N ASP A 110 16.33 -10.87 -9.42
CA ASP A 110 17.06 -10.75 -10.68
C ASP A 110 18.25 -9.79 -10.55
N TYR A 111 18.04 -8.63 -9.93
CA TYR A 111 19.11 -7.65 -9.69
C TYR A 111 20.17 -8.18 -8.72
N LEU A 112 19.76 -8.82 -7.62
CA LEU A 112 20.68 -9.44 -6.66
C LEU A 112 21.59 -10.45 -7.36
N LEU A 113 21.03 -11.37 -8.16
CA LEU A 113 21.80 -12.38 -8.88
C LEU A 113 22.77 -11.77 -9.89
N ASP A 114 22.35 -10.74 -10.63
CA ASP A 114 23.20 -10.01 -11.56
C ASP A 114 24.39 -9.35 -10.84
N GLN A 115 24.13 -8.65 -9.73
CA GLN A 115 25.18 -7.97 -8.96
C GLN A 115 26.14 -8.96 -8.28
N ALA A 116 25.61 -10.08 -7.77
CA ALA A 116 26.42 -11.15 -7.19
C ALA A 116 27.40 -11.74 -8.21
N LYS A 117 26.93 -12.06 -9.43
CA LYS A 117 27.77 -12.58 -10.52
C LYS A 117 28.87 -11.60 -10.95
N LYS A 118 28.65 -10.30 -10.77
CA LYS A 118 29.61 -9.23 -11.06
C LYS A 118 30.60 -8.96 -9.92
N GLY A 119 30.41 -9.56 -8.74
CA GLY A 119 31.22 -9.27 -7.55
C GLY A 119 30.94 -7.90 -6.93
N ASN A 120 29.73 -7.35 -7.14
CA ASN A 120 29.36 -6.01 -6.67
C ASN A 120 28.73 -5.98 -5.26
N LEU A 121 28.42 -7.15 -4.69
CA LEU A 121 27.78 -7.30 -3.38
C LEU A 121 28.80 -7.50 -2.26
#